data_AF-A0A821EXV8-F1
#
_entry.id   AF-A0A821EXV8-F1
#
_cell.length_a   1.000
_cell.length_b   1.000
_cell.length_c   1.000
_cell.angle_alpha   90.00
_cell.angle_beta   90.00
_cell.angle_gamma   90.00
#
_symmetry.space_group_name_H-M   'P 1'
#
loop_
_entity.id
_entity.type
_entity.pdbx_description
1 polymer ?
#
loop_
_entity_poly.entity_id
_entity_poly.type
_entity_poly.pdbx_seq_one_letter_code
_entity_poly.pdbx_strand_id
1 'polypeptide(L)'
;MKPEIDSIHMHLFEKNQLAYWFINGKSYMSPNAKAFLTAKEEVFIIDWWLSPELILIRPADENTFRLDNILGRITNARARVHVMLYKKMPFALALNSLYTKIKLVSKSIKGFIKAY
;
A
#
# COMPACT_ATOMS: atom_id res chain seq x y z
N MET A 1 -30.45 0.94 20.71
CA MET A 1 -30.50 -0.38 20.05
C MET A 1 -29.09 -0.68 19.56
N LYS A 2 -28.35 -1.58 20.22
CA LYS A 2 -27.00 -1.99 19.78
C LYS A 2 -27.16 -2.97 18.60
N PRO A 3 -26.37 -2.84 17.53
CA PRO A 3 -26.36 -3.87 16.50
C PRO A 3 -25.73 -5.15 17.06
N GLU A 4 -26.38 -6.28 16.83
CA GLU A 4 -25.80 -7.62 17.01
C GLU A 4 -24.59 -7.73 16.09
N ILE A 5 -23.43 -8.01 16.68
CA ILE A 5 -22.19 -8.25 15.96
C ILE A 5 -22.03 -9.76 15.87
N ASP A 6 -22.21 -10.29 14.67
CA ASP A 6 -21.89 -11.68 14.35
C ASP A 6 -20.41 -11.97 14.65
N SER A 7 -20.23 -12.88 15.60
CA SER A 7 -19.14 -13.84 15.84
C SER A 7 -17.89 -13.78 14.95
N ILE A 8 -17.11 -12.70 15.02
CA ILE A 8 -15.71 -12.78 14.61
C ILE A 8 -14.81 -12.21 15.71
N HIS A 9 -13.95 -13.10 16.22
CA HIS A 9 -13.17 -12.95 17.45
C HIS A 9 -12.30 -11.68 17.50
N MET A 10 -12.81 -10.60 18.10
CA MET A 10 -11.99 -9.45 18.51
C MET A 10 -11.06 -9.85 19.66
N HIS A 11 -9.76 -9.96 19.39
CA HIS A 11 -8.73 -9.99 20.41
C HIS A 11 -8.25 -8.55 20.66
N LEU A 12 -8.25 -8.13 21.93
CA LEU A 12 -7.85 -6.80 22.35
C LEU A 12 -6.33 -6.63 22.13
N PHE A 13 -5.93 -5.82 21.15
CA PHE A 13 -4.70 -5.02 21.23
C PHE A 13 -4.89 -3.94 22.32
N GLU A 14 -3.88 -3.14 22.70
CA GLU A 14 -3.94 -2.17 23.82
C GLU A 14 -5.35 -1.57 24.04
N LYS A 15 -5.85 -1.57 25.30
CA LYS A 15 -7.27 -1.31 25.62
C LYS A 15 -7.87 -0.19 24.75
N ASN A 16 -8.94 -0.50 24.02
CA ASN A 16 -9.69 0.38 23.10
C ASN A 16 -9.10 0.63 21.70
N GLN A 17 -8.20 -0.20 21.19
CA GLN A 17 -7.84 -0.16 19.78
C GLN A 17 -8.79 -0.96 18.89
N LEU A 18 -9.23 -0.37 17.77
CA LEU A 18 -9.96 -1.06 16.71
C LEU A 18 -8.97 -1.82 15.83
N ALA A 19 -9.19 -3.13 15.69
CA ALA A 19 -8.40 -3.98 14.82
C ALA A 19 -9.30 -4.74 13.84
N TYR A 20 -8.78 -4.96 12.63
CA TYR A 20 -9.43 -5.74 11.58
C TYR A 20 -8.45 -6.79 11.07
N TRP A 21 -8.89 -8.04 10.91
CA TRP A 21 -8.13 -9.08 10.22
C TRP A 21 -8.65 -9.24 8.79
N PHE A 22 -7.76 -9.61 7.89
CA PHE A 22 -8.05 -9.80 6.48
C PHE A 22 -7.61 -11.19 6.06
N ILE A 23 -8.51 -11.95 5.44
CA ILE A 23 -8.19 -13.23 4.83
C ILE A 23 -8.03 -13.00 3.32
N ASN A 24 -6.87 -13.36 2.78
CA ASN A 24 -6.46 -13.18 1.39
C ASN A 24 -6.25 -11.72 0.93
N GLY A 25 -5.60 -11.57 -0.23
CA GLY A 25 -5.26 -10.26 -0.78
C GLY A 25 -6.45 -9.38 -1.18
N LYS A 26 -7.59 -9.95 -1.62
CA LYS A 26 -8.75 -9.15 -2.05
C LYS A 26 -9.31 -8.29 -0.91
N SER A 27 -9.45 -8.89 0.28
CA SER A 27 -10.00 -8.22 1.46
C SER A 27 -9.01 -7.22 2.05
N TYR A 28 -7.70 -7.47 1.93
CA TYR A 28 -6.65 -6.57 2.41
C TYR A 28 -6.39 -5.36 1.48
N MET A 29 -6.32 -5.58 0.16
CA MET A 29 -5.90 -4.54 -0.79
C MET A 29 -6.99 -3.48 -1.02
N SER A 30 -8.26 -3.86 -0.97
CA SER A 30 -9.37 -2.94 -1.29
C SER A 30 -9.52 -1.80 -0.25
N PRO A 31 -9.47 -2.06 1.07
CA PRO A 31 -9.44 -1.01 2.10
C PRO A 31 -8.18 -0.14 2.02
N ASN A 32 -7.01 -0.71 1.72
CA ASN A 32 -5.76 0.04 1.58
C ASN A 32 -5.84 1.06 0.43
N ALA A 33 -6.42 0.67 -0.72
CA ALA A 33 -6.67 1.60 -1.82
C ALA A 33 -7.50 2.81 -1.40
N LYS A 34 -8.57 2.57 -0.59
CA LYS A 34 -9.42 3.64 -0.05
C LYS A 34 -8.64 4.50 0.94
N ALA A 35 -7.85 3.91 1.83
CA ALA A 35 -7.04 4.62 2.81
C ALA A 35 -5.99 5.53 2.13
N PHE A 36 -5.33 5.06 1.08
CA PHE A 36 -4.44 5.91 0.29
C PHE A 36 -5.18 7.10 -0.31
N LEU A 37 -6.34 6.84 -0.96
CA LEU A 37 -7.16 7.88 -1.56
C LEU A 37 -7.78 8.88 -0.58
N THR A 38 -7.77 8.61 0.74
CA THR A 38 -8.24 9.54 1.78
C THR A 38 -7.10 10.20 2.56
N ALA A 39 -5.85 9.75 2.38
CA ALA A 39 -4.66 10.30 3.03
C ALA A 39 -4.55 11.82 2.84
N LYS A 40 -4.18 12.53 3.91
CA LYS A 40 -4.19 14.00 3.97
C LYS A 40 -2.79 14.61 3.95
N GLU A 41 -1.83 13.97 4.58
CA GLU A 41 -0.49 14.54 4.80
C GLU A 41 0.61 13.63 4.31
N GLU A 42 0.66 12.39 4.81
CA GLU A 42 1.76 11.46 4.54
C GLU A 42 1.28 10.03 4.37
N VAL A 43 1.97 9.29 3.52
CA VAL A 43 1.83 7.85 3.33
C VAL A 43 3.21 7.22 3.40
N PHE A 44 3.39 6.27 4.31
CA PHE A 44 4.60 5.47 4.44
C PHE A 44 4.34 4.06 3.94
N ILE A 45 5.19 3.57 3.04
CA ILE A 45 5.14 2.20 2.51
C ILE A 45 6.49 1.56 2.77
N ILE A 46 6.48 0.38 3.39
CA ILE A 46 7.67 -0.44 3.58
C ILE A 46 7.36 -1.80 2.97
N ASP A 47 8.20 -2.25 2.06
CA ASP A 47 7.95 -3.52 1.37
C ASP A 47 9.26 -4.26 1.06
N TRP A 48 9.19 -5.58 1.12
CA TRP A 48 10.24 -6.45 0.62
C TRP A 48 10.21 -6.51 -0.91
N TRP A 49 9.02 -6.54 -1.50
CA TRP A 49 8.82 -6.49 -2.94
C TRP A 49 7.54 -5.76 -3.32
N LEU A 50 7.71 -4.55 -3.83
CA LEU A 50 6.61 -3.73 -4.32
C LEU A 50 6.56 -3.75 -5.84
N SER A 51 5.40 -4.10 -6.39
CA SER A 51 5.08 -3.94 -7.81
C SER A 51 4.25 -2.67 -8.02
N PRO A 52 4.79 -1.60 -8.66
CA PRO A 52 4.06 -0.35 -8.90
C PRO A 52 2.76 -0.56 -9.69
N GLU A 53 2.73 -1.57 -10.56
CA GLU A 53 1.62 -1.88 -11.44
C GLU A 53 0.54 -2.78 -10.81
N LEU A 54 0.64 -3.08 -9.51
CA LEU A 54 -0.37 -3.88 -8.81
C LEU A 54 -1.72 -3.16 -8.80
N ILE A 55 -2.78 -3.85 -9.23
CA ILE A 55 -4.16 -3.37 -9.14
C ILE A 55 -4.75 -3.75 -7.78
N LEU A 56 -5.10 -2.76 -6.97
CA LEU A 56 -5.54 -2.97 -5.58
C LEU A 56 -7.02 -3.37 -5.45
N ILE A 57 -7.88 -2.91 -6.36
CA ILE A 57 -9.33 -3.23 -6.39
C ILE A 57 -9.64 -3.94 -7.71
N ARG A 58 -10.30 -5.10 -7.66
CA ARG A 58 -10.64 -5.93 -8.82
C ARG A 58 -12.11 -6.37 -8.79
N PRO A 59 -12.79 -6.51 -9.95
CA PRO A 59 -12.32 -6.15 -11.29
C PRO A 59 -12.09 -4.63 -11.39
N ALA A 60 -11.18 -4.24 -12.27
CA ALA A 60 -10.93 -2.83 -12.55
C ALA A 60 -11.17 -2.63 -14.04
N ASP A 61 -12.03 -1.68 -14.36
CA ASP A 61 -12.38 -1.35 -15.74
C ASP A 61 -11.22 -0.61 -16.44
N GLU A 62 -10.31 -0.02 -15.64
CA GLU A 62 -9.16 0.76 -16.07
C GLU A 62 -7.96 0.63 -15.10
N ASN A 63 -6.84 1.32 -15.40
CA ASN A 63 -5.70 1.47 -14.49
C ASN A 63 -5.96 2.40 -13.29
N THR A 64 -7.21 2.75 -13.00
CA THR A 64 -7.62 3.71 -11.97
C THR A 64 -7.18 3.29 -10.56
N PHE A 65 -7.24 1.98 -10.27
CA PHE A 65 -6.83 1.42 -8.97
C PHE A 65 -5.44 0.79 -8.98
N ARG A 66 -4.63 1.09 -10.01
CA ARG A 66 -3.22 0.70 -10.03
C ARG A 66 -2.46 1.51 -8.99
N LEU A 67 -1.60 0.84 -8.21
CA LEU A 67 -0.93 1.43 -7.05
C LEU A 67 -0.19 2.73 -7.41
N ASP A 68 0.66 2.70 -8.43
CA ASP A 68 1.42 3.88 -8.89
C ASP A 68 0.52 5.07 -9.29
N ASN A 69 -0.65 4.80 -9.87
CA ASN A 69 -1.61 5.83 -10.24
C ASN A 69 -2.32 6.41 -9.01
N ILE A 70 -2.73 5.59 -8.04
CA ILE A 70 -3.29 6.06 -6.76
C ILE A 70 -2.28 6.95 -6.04
N LEU A 71 -1.04 6.46 -5.88
CA LEU A 71 0.02 7.18 -5.18
C LEU A 71 0.39 8.48 -5.92
N GLY A 72 0.46 8.46 -7.25
CA GLY A 72 0.69 9.66 -8.05
C GLY A 72 -0.42 10.72 -7.87
N ARG A 73 -1.69 10.31 -7.86
CA ARG A 73 -2.83 11.22 -7.65
C ARG A 73 -2.75 11.92 -6.29
N ILE A 74 -2.48 11.18 -5.22
CA ILE A 74 -2.42 11.77 -3.88
C ILE A 74 -1.18 12.63 -3.68
N THR A 75 -0.06 12.26 -4.34
CA THR A 75 1.18 13.06 -4.34
C THR A 75 1.00 14.39 -5.03
N ASN A 76 0.29 14.41 -6.16
CA ASN A 76 0.00 15.64 -6.89
C ASN A 76 -1.05 16.52 -6.20
N ALA A 77 -1.92 15.93 -5.38
CA ALA A 77 -3.02 16.65 -4.76
C ALA A 77 -2.70 17.19 -3.36
N ARG A 78 -2.15 16.35 -2.45
CA ARG A 78 -2.13 16.71 -1.01
C ARG A 78 -1.17 15.96 -0.10
N ALA A 79 -0.78 14.72 -0.40
CA ALA A 79 -0.04 13.87 0.54
C ALA A 79 1.36 13.54 0.04
N ARG A 80 2.37 13.59 0.91
CA ARG A 80 3.72 13.12 0.62
C ARG A 80 3.79 11.59 0.73
N VAL A 81 4.34 10.93 -0.27
CA VAL A 81 4.49 9.47 -0.27
C VAL A 81 5.96 9.11 -0.09
N HIS A 82 6.25 8.30 0.92
CA HIS A 82 7.57 7.82 1.30
C HIS A 82 7.59 6.30 1.18
N VAL A 83 8.47 5.76 0.32
CA VAL A 83 8.58 4.31 0.11
C VAL A 83 9.97 3.83 0.51
N MET A 84 10.04 2.82 1.38
CA MET A 84 11.25 2.09 1.74
C MET A 84 11.20 0.68 1.16
N LEU A 85 12.15 0.36 0.27
CA LEU A 85 12.24 -0.96 -0.36
C LEU A 85 13.52 -1.67 0.02
N TYR A 86 13.42 -3.00 0.19
CA TYR A 86 14.59 -3.87 0.28
C TYR A 86 15.48 -3.73 -0.98
N LYS A 87 16.78 -3.52 -0.76
CA LYS A 87 17.76 -3.52 -1.85
C LYS A 87 18.13 -4.97 -2.17
N LYS A 88 17.65 -5.47 -3.32
CA LYS A 88 18.03 -6.79 -3.81
C LYS A 88 19.55 -6.85 -4.08
N MET A 89 20.17 -7.99 -3.75
CA MET A 89 21.46 -8.41 -4.28
C MET A 89 21.34 -8.90 -5.74
N PRO A 90 22.10 -8.37 -6.71
CA PRO A 90 21.88 -8.55 -8.17
C PRO A 90 21.63 -9.99 -8.64
N PHE A 91 22.19 -10.99 -7.97
CA PHE A 91 22.15 -12.40 -8.34
C PHE A 91 21.26 -13.29 -7.45
N ALA A 92 20.63 -12.74 -6.40
CA ALA A 92 19.94 -13.56 -5.39
C ALA A 92 18.45 -13.82 -5.68
N LEU A 93 17.73 -12.87 -6.28
CA LEU A 93 16.26 -12.91 -6.39
C LEU A 93 15.73 -12.26 -7.69
N ALA A 94 14.48 -12.49 -8.09
CA ALA A 94 13.90 -11.82 -9.27
C ALA A 94 13.36 -10.39 -8.99
N LEU A 95 13.47 -9.90 -7.74
CA LEU A 95 12.88 -8.61 -7.32
C LEU A 95 13.63 -7.43 -7.95
N ASN A 96 12.99 -6.68 -8.85
CA ASN A 96 13.65 -5.52 -9.45
C ASN A 96 13.37 -4.23 -8.65
N SER A 97 13.94 -4.13 -7.44
CA SER A 97 13.70 -2.95 -6.59
C SER A 97 14.23 -1.63 -7.18
N LEU A 98 15.22 -1.69 -8.09
CA LEU A 98 15.66 -0.54 -8.87
C LEU A 98 14.58 -0.07 -9.86
N TYR A 99 13.97 -1.00 -10.61
CA TYR A 99 12.85 -0.68 -11.49
C TYR A 99 11.71 -0.05 -10.72
N THR A 100 11.31 -0.65 -9.59
CA THR A 100 10.25 -0.11 -8.72
C THR A 100 10.58 1.33 -8.29
N LYS A 101 11.81 1.61 -7.85
CA LYS A 101 12.22 2.99 -7.50
C LYS A 101 12.11 3.93 -8.68
N ILE A 102 12.66 3.59 -9.84
CA ILE A 102 12.63 4.45 -11.03
C ILE A 102 11.18 4.77 -11.41
N LYS A 103 10.31 3.76 -11.41
CA LYS A 103 8.89 3.91 -11.76
C LYS A 103 8.16 4.82 -10.77
N LEU A 104 8.37 4.65 -9.47
CA LEU A 104 7.74 5.51 -8.46
C LEU A 104 8.27 6.95 -8.52
N VAL A 105 9.58 7.14 -8.67
CA VAL A 105 10.18 8.48 -8.79
C VAL A 105 9.65 9.23 -10.02
N SER A 106 9.38 8.53 -11.13
CA SER A 106 8.74 9.13 -12.32
C SER A 106 7.34 9.71 -12.07
N LYS A 107 6.69 9.35 -10.95
CA LYS A 107 5.38 9.85 -10.52
C LYS A 107 5.49 10.92 -9.43
N SER A 108 6.67 11.53 -9.26
CA SER A 108 6.99 12.49 -8.21
C SER A 108 6.92 11.92 -6.78
N ILE A 109 6.89 10.59 -6.64
CA ILE A 109 6.88 9.91 -5.34
C ILE A 109 8.31 9.85 -4.79
N LYS A 110 8.51 10.30 -3.55
CA LYS A 110 9.83 10.26 -2.90
C LYS A 110 10.14 8.83 -2.44
N GLY A 111 10.86 8.09 -3.28
CA GLY A 111 11.32 6.73 -2.99
C GLY A 111 12.73 6.70 -2.39
N PHE A 112 12.88 6.03 -1.24
CA PHE A 112 14.16 5.73 -0.62
C PHE A 112 14.42 4.22 -0.70
N ILE A 113 15.49 3.79 -1.38
CA ILE A 113 15.95 2.40 -1.26
C ILE A 113 16.95 2.38 -0.11
N LYS A 114 16.69 1.56 0.92
CA LYS A 114 17.64 1.32 2.00
C LYS A 114 18.04 -0.15 1.96
N ALA A 115 19.34 -0.38 1.88
CA ALA A 115 19.92 -1.72 1.96
C ALA A 115 20.15 -2.05 3.44
N TYR A 116 19.73 -3.25 3.85
CA TYR A 116 20.33 -3.94 4.98
C TYR A 116 21.04 -5.15 4.40
#